data_AF-A0A2P2CHV1-F1
#
_entry.id   AF-A0A2P2CHV1-F1
#
_cell.length_a   1.000
_cell.length_b   1.000
_cell.length_c   1.000
_cell.angle_alpha   90.00
_cell.angle_beta   90.00
_cell.angle_gamma   90.00
#
_symmetry.space_group_name_H-M   'P 1'
#
loop_
_entity.id
_entity.type
_entity.pdbx_description
1 polymer ?
#
loop_
_entity_poly.entity_id
_entity_poly.type
_entity_poly.pdbx_seq_one_letter_code
_entity_poly.pdbx_strand_id
1 'polypeptide(L)'
;MPEQKTPEELEADVARQREQLAETVDDLAAKLDVKSQAQQKVAALKDSATTADGSPRPEVLAAAGSLAAMALVLIVWRLRRNH
;
A
#
# COMPACT_ATOMS: atom_id res chain seq x y z
N MET A 1 12.80 -32.60 -33.29
CA MET A 1 11.51 -32.11 -33.80
C MET A 1 10.81 -31.44 -32.63
N PRO A 2 10.43 -30.15 -32.70
CA PRO A 2 9.66 -29.54 -31.63
C PRO A 2 8.32 -30.29 -31.53
N GLU A 3 8.00 -30.80 -30.34
CA GLU A 3 6.71 -31.41 -30.07
C GLU A 3 5.64 -30.33 -30.26
N GLN A 4 4.88 -30.44 -31.34
CA GLN A 4 3.78 -29.54 -31.63
C GLN A 4 2.64 -29.91 -30.68
N LYS A 5 2.47 -29.10 -29.62
CA LYS A 5 1.34 -29.24 -28.68
C LYS A 5 0.03 -29.30 -29.44
N THR A 6 -0.85 -30.21 -29.05
CA THR A 6 -2.17 -30.30 -29.66
C THR A 6 -3.00 -29.06 -29.29
N PRO A 7 -4.01 -28.67 -30.09
CA PRO A 7 -4.86 -27.51 -29.79
C PRO A 7 -5.47 -27.57 -28.38
N GLU A 8 -5.86 -28.76 -27.93
CA GLU A 8 -6.44 -29.00 -26.60
C GLU A 8 -5.44 -28.73 -25.46
N GLU A 9 -4.17 -29.06 -25.65
CA GLU A 9 -3.10 -28.78 -24.69
C GLU A 9 -2.80 -27.27 -24.58
N LEU A 10 -2.86 -26.56 -25.71
CA LEU A 10 -2.70 -25.10 -25.74
C LEU A 10 -3.86 -24.38 -25.02
N GLU A 11 -5.10 -24.85 -25.20
CA GLU A 11 -6.27 -24.31 -24.50
C GLU A 11 -6.17 -24.52 -22.99
N ALA A 12 -5.76 -25.72 -22.56
CA ALA A 12 -5.55 -26.02 -21.15
C ALA A 12 -4.44 -25.16 -20.53
N ASP A 13 -3.35 -24.89 -21.27
CA ASP A 13 -2.26 -24.02 -20.82
C ASP A 13 -2.71 -22.56 -20.68
N VAL A 14 -3.48 -22.05 -21.64
CA VAL A 14 -4.04 -20.70 -21.60
C VAL A 14 -5.00 -20.55 -20.42
N ALA A 15 -5.83 -21.55 -20.14
CA ALA A 15 -6.72 -21.54 -18.98
C ALA A 15 -5.94 -21.43 -17.67
N ARG A 16 -4.90 -22.25 -17.48
CA ARG A 16 -4.05 -22.21 -16.28
C ARG A 16 -3.29 -20.88 -16.14
N GLN A 17 -2.80 -20.33 -17.24
CA GLN A 17 -2.11 -19.03 -17.22
C GLN A 17 -3.07 -17.88 -16.86
N ARG A 18 -4.30 -17.91 -17.36
CA ARG A 18 -5.31 -16.90 -17.01
C ARG A 18 -5.64 -16.92 -15.52
N GLU A 19 -5.72 -18.10 -14.92
CA GLU A 19 -5.97 -18.26 -13.49
C GLU A 19 -4.81 -17.69 -12.64
N GLN A 20 -3.56 -18.02 -12.98
CA GLN A 20 -2.38 -17.49 -12.29
C GLN A 20 -2.24 -15.96 -12.44
N LEU A 21 -2.59 -15.43 -13.62
CA LEU A 21 -2.59 -13.98 -13.84
C LEU A 21 -3.73 -13.30 -13.10
N ALA A 22 -4.91 -13.92 -12.98
CA ALA A 22 -6.02 -13.39 -12.20
C ALA A 22 -5.64 -13.27 -10.73
N GLU A 23 -5.05 -14.32 -10.14
CA GLU A 23 -4.54 -14.30 -8.75
C GLU A 23 -3.50 -13.18 -8.56
N THR A 24 -2.55 -13.06 -9.50
CA THR A 24 -1.52 -12.03 -9.43
C THR A 24 -2.10 -10.62 -9.53
N VAL A 25 -3.08 -10.41 -10.41
CA VAL A 25 -3.76 -9.12 -10.58
C VAL A 25 -4.55 -8.75 -9.34
N ASP A 26 -5.25 -9.72 -8.72
CA ASP A 26 -6.01 -9.52 -7.49
C ASP A 26 -5.08 -9.11 -6.32
N ASP A 27 -3.93 -9.78 -6.18
CA ASP A 27 -2.91 -9.43 -5.19
C ASP A 27 -2.32 -8.03 -5.41
N LEU A 28 -2.08 -7.65 -6.66
CA LEU A 28 -1.59 -6.32 -7.01
C LEU A 28 -2.66 -5.26 -6.75
N ALA A 29 -3.92 -5.53 -7.10
CA ALA A 29 -5.04 -4.65 -6.84
C ALA A 29 -5.22 -4.42 -5.34
N ALA A 30 -5.15 -5.47 -4.52
CA ALA A 30 -5.22 -5.38 -3.07
C ALA A 30 -4.10 -4.51 -2.49
N LYS A 31 -2.86 -4.67 -2.96
CA LYS A 31 -1.72 -3.83 -2.52
C LYS A 31 -1.88 -2.37 -2.94
N LEU A 32 -2.39 -2.12 -4.15
CA LEU A 32 -2.64 -0.76 -4.63
C LEU A 32 -3.77 -0.08 -3.86
N ASP A 33 -4.82 -0.81 -3.49
CA ASP A 33 -5.90 -0.29 -2.65
C ASP A 33 -5.38 0.12 -1.27
N VAL A 34 -4.59 -0.72 -0.60
CA VAL A 34 -3.96 -0.39 0.70
C VAL A 34 -3.09 0.87 0.58
N LYS A 35 -2.31 1.01 -0.50
CA LYS A 35 -1.50 2.21 -0.74
C LYS A 35 -2.37 3.45 -0.95
N SER A 36 -3.43 3.34 -1.73
CA SER A 36 -4.39 4.44 -1.96
C SER A 36 -5.05 4.87 -0.65
N GLN A 37 -5.53 3.92 0.15
CA GLN A 37 -6.11 4.20 1.47
C GLN A 37 -5.11 4.87 2.41
N ALA A 38 -3.86 4.42 2.44
CA ALA A 38 -2.80 5.04 3.24
C ALA A 38 -2.55 6.50 2.80
N GLN A 39 -2.45 6.74 1.49
CA GLN A 39 -2.29 8.09 0.95
C GLN A 39 -3.47 9.00 1.30
N GLN A 40 -4.71 8.51 1.19
CA GLN A 40 -5.90 9.26 1.58
C GLN A 40 -5.89 9.63 3.06
N LYS A 41 -5.49 8.70 3.95
CA LYS A 41 -5.37 8.99 5.39
C LYS A 41 -4.30 10.05 5.66
N VAL A 42 -3.16 9.98 4.99
CA VAL A 42 -2.09 10.99 5.12
C VAL A 42 -2.58 12.35 4.62
N ALA A 43 -3.28 12.39 3.48
CA ALA A 43 -3.86 13.64 2.97
C ALA A 43 -4.86 14.24 3.95
N ALA A 44 -5.77 13.43 4.50
CA ALA A 44 -6.75 13.88 5.50
C ALA A 44 -6.09 14.40 6.79
N LEU A 45 -5.01 13.77 7.25
CA LEU A 45 -4.22 14.23 8.39
C LEU A 45 -3.49 15.54 8.08
N LYS A 46 -2.94 15.68 6.86
CA LYS A 46 -2.31 16.92 6.41
C LYS A 46 -3.31 18.07 6.37
N ASP A 47 -4.50 17.84 5.83
CA ASP A 47 -5.56 18.85 5.77
C ASP A 47 -6.05 19.22 7.17
N SER A 48 -6.16 18.25 8.08
CA SER A 48 -6.52 18.48 9.49
C SER A 48 -5.41 19.19 10.29
N ALA A 49 -4.15 19.05 9.88
CA ALA A 49 -3.00 19.68 10.52
C ALA A 49 -2.69 21.09 9.97
N THR A 50 -3.32 21.52 8.89
CA THR A 50 -3.15 22.87 8.31
C THR A 50 -4.28 23.80 8.75
N THR A 51 -3.94 24.98 9.29
CA THR A 51 -4.91 26.07 9.53
C THR A 51 -5.15 26.84 8.21
N ALA A 52 -6.28 27.55 8.10
CA ALA A 52 -6.71 28.29 6.90
C ALA A 52 -5.65 29.24 6.30
N ASP A 53 -4.67 29.71 7.08
CA ASP A 53 -3.60 30.62 6.66
C ASP A 53 -2.28 29.93 6.25
N GLY A 54 -2.25 28.61 6.12
CA GLY A 54 -1.07 27.87 5.60
C GLY A 54 0.19 27.93 6.48
N SER A 55 0.10 28.50 7.69
CA SER A 55 1.21 28.65 8.63
C SER A 55 1.01 27.75 9.86
N PRO A 56 2.00 26.91 10.22
CA PRO A 56 1.91 26.09 11.42
C PRO A 56 2.02 26.97 12.67
N ARG A 57 1.02 26.90 13.55
CA ARG A 57 1.03 27.61 14.83
C ARG A 57 2.22 27.13 15.68
N PRO A 58 3.05 28.01 16.27
CA PRO A 58 4.28 27.64 16.96
C PRO A 58 4.07 26.72 18.17
N GLU A 59 2.94 26.85 18.87
CA GLU A 59 2.55 25.97 19.98
C GLU A 59 2.23 24.53 19.49
N VAL A 60 1.77 24.40 18.24
CA VAL A 60 1.45 23.12 17.61
C VAL A 60 2.71 22.47 17.02
N LEU A 61 3.71 23.25 16.61
CA LEU A 61 5.01 22.72 16.16
C LEU A 61 5.77 21.97 17.26
N ALA A 62 5.75 22.49 18.50
CA ALA A 62 6.38 21.83 19.64
C ALA A 62 5.64 20.56 20.09
N ALA A 63 4.30 20.59 20.08
CA ALA A 63 3.47 19.43 20.43
C ALA A 63 3.39 18.36 19.31
N ALA A 64 3.45 18.75 18.04
CA ALA A 64 3.42 17.83 16.91
C ALA A 64 4.75 17.08 16.73
N GLY A 65 5.89 17.70 17.08
CA GLY A 65 7.20 17.05 17.00
C GLY A 65 7.32 15.82 17.90
N SER A 66 6.80 15.90 19.14
CA SER A 66 6.84 14.78 20.09
C SER A 66 5.88 13.66 19.72
N LEU A 67 4.70 13.97 19.19
CA LEU A 67 3.75 12.97 18.68
C LEU A 67 4.26 12.25 17.43
N ALA A 68 4.89 12.97 16.49
CA ALA A 68 5.50 12.37 15.31
C ALA A 68 6.66 11.43 15.67
N ALA A 69 7.53 11.84 16.61
CA ALA A 69 8.61 11.00 17.11
C ALA A 69 8.07 9.74 17.81
N MET A 70 7.03 9.88 18.65
CA MET A 70 6.41 8.75 19.34
C MET A 70 5.71 7.78 18.38
N ALA A 71 5.04 8.29 17.34
CA ALA A 71 4.45 7.47 16.29
C ALA A 71 5.50 6.68 15.51
N LEU A 72 6.62 7.32 15.15
CA LEU A 72 7.74 6.64 14.47
C LEU A 72 8.34 5.52 15.33
N VAL A 73 8.53 5.77 16.62
CA VAL A 73 8.99 4.74 17.57
C VAL A 73 8.03 3.56 17.64
N LEU A 74 6.72 3.82 17.76
CA LEU A 74 5.70 2.78 17.81
C LEU A 74 5.62 1.96 16.51
N ILE A 75 5.76 2.61 15.36
CA ILE A 75 5.81 1.93 14.05
C ILE A 75 7.03 1.00 14.01
N VAL A 76 8.22 1.50 14.30
CA VAL A 76 9.46 0.70 14.31
C VAL A 76 9.36 -0.48 15.27
N TRP A 77 8.79 -0.26 16.46
CA TRP A 77 8.58 -1.32 17.45
C TRP A 77 7.62 -2.40 16.96
N ARG A 78 6.53 -2.01 16.28
CA ARG A 78 5.54 -2.94 15.74
C ARG A 78 6.09 -3.77 14.57
N LEU A 79 6.89 -3.16 13.69
CA LEU A 79 7.57 -3.88 12.61
C LEU A 79 8.60 -4.90 13.13
N ARG A 80 9.34 -4.55 14.19
CA ARG A 80 10.33 -5.44 14.80
C ARG A 80 9.73 -6.60 15.61
N ARG A 81 8.47 -6.45 16.06
CA ARG A 81 7.77 -7.49 16.83
C ARG A 81 7.00 -8.49 15.96
N ASN A 82 6.79 -8.13 14.69
CA ASN A 82 6.07 -8.95 13.71
C ASN A 82 7.02 -9.73 12.77
N HIS A 83 8.33 -9.49 12.89
CA HIS A 83 9.41 -10.28 12.29
C HIS A 83 10.05 -11.15 13.36
#